data_AF-Q8TB92-F1
#
_entry.id   AF-Q8TB92-F1
#
_cell.length_a   1.000
_cell.length_b   1.000
_cell.length_c   1.000
_cell.angle_alpha   90.00
_cell.angle_beta   90.00
_cell.angle_gamma   90.00
#
_symmetry.space_group_name_H-M   'P 1'
#
loop_
_entity.id
_entity.type
_entity.pdbx_description
1 polymer ?
#
loop_
_entity_poly.entity_id
_entity_poly.type
_entity_poly.pdbx_seq_one_letter_code
_entity_poly.pdbx_strand_id
1 'polypeptide(L)'
;MGNVPSAVKHCLSYQQLLREHLWIGDSVAGALDPAQTSLLTNLHCFQPDVSGFSVSLAGTVACIHWETSQLSGLPEFVKIVEVGPRDGLQNEKVIVPTDIKIEFINRLSQTGLSVIEVTSFVSSRWVPQMADHTEVMKGIHQYPGVRYPVLTPNLQGFHHAVAAGATEISVFGAASESFSKKNINCSIEESMGKFEEVVKSARHMNIPARGYVSCALGCPYEGSITPQKVTEVSKRLYGMGCYEISLGDTIGVGTPGSMKRMLESVMKEIPPGALAVHCHDTYGQALANILTALQMGINVVDSAVSGLGGCPYAKGASGNVATEDLIYMLNGLGLNTGVNLYKVMEAGDFICKAVNKTTNSKVAQASFNA
;
A
#
# COMPACT_ATOMS: atom_id res chain seq x y z
N MET A 1 3.35 40.96 23.79
CA MET A 1 2.32 39.92 23.67
C MET A 1 2.77 38.94 22.60
N GLY A 2 3.15 37.71 23.02
CA GLY A 2 3.31 36.48 22.22
C GLY A 2 4.23 36.47 20.98
N ASN A 3 5.51 36.12 21.16
CA ASN A 3 6.40 35.67 20.07
C ASN A 3 6.08 34.22 19.68
N VAL A 4 5.84 33.93 18.39
CA VAL A 4 5.84 32.57 17.82
C VAL A 4 7.16 32.37 17.05
N PRO A 5 7.94 31.29 17.31
CA PRO A 5 9.24 31.05 16.67
C PRO A 5 9.15 30.80 15.15
N SER A 6 10.16 31.26 14.43
CA SER A 6 10.33 31.24 12.96
C SER A 6 10.66 29.86 12.35
N ALA A 7 10.00 28.77 12.78
CA ALA A 7 10.35 27.40 12.36
C ALA A 7 9.48 26.81 11.21
N VAL A 8 8.65 27.60 10.53
CA VAL A 8 7.83 27.12 9.40
C VAL A 8 8.11 27.97 8.16
N LYS A 9 9.21 27.67 7.46
CA LYS A 9 9.56 28.39 6.21
C LYS A 9 10.26 27.56 5.12
N HIS A 10 10.10 26.24 5.11
CA HIS A 10 10.55 25.40 4.00
C HIS A 10 9.38 24.60 3.40
N CYS A 11 8.63 25.23 2.49
CA CYS A 11 7.99 24.49 1.41
C CYS A 11 8.99 24.50 0.25
N LEU A 12 9.69 23.38 0.07
CA LEU A 12 10.65 23.21 -1.03
C LEU A 12 9.86 23.04 -2.33
N SER A 13 10.24 23.75 -3.39
CA SER A 13 9.70 23.50 -4.73
C SER A 13 10.11 22.12 -5.25
N TYR A 14 9.44 21.58 -6.27
CA TYR A 14 9.80 20.29 -6.91
C TYR A 14 11.29 20.21 -7.27
N GLN A 15 11.83 21.28 -7.87
CA GLN A 15 13.26 21.37 -8.21
C GLN A 15 14.18 21.41 -6.98
N GLN A 16 13.65 21.75 -5.81
CA GLN A 16 14.37 21.78 -4.57
C GLN A 16 14.27 20.44 -3.83
N LEU A 17 13.15 19.72 -3.91
CA LEU A 17 13.06 18.32 -3.48
C LEU A 17 14.05 17.44 -4.23
N LEU A 18 14.18 17.58 -5.56
CA LEU A 18 15.19 16.88 -6.36
C LEU A 18 16.63 17.24 -5.96
N ARG A 19 16.87 18.48 -5.51
CA ARG A 19 18.21 18.94 -5.10
C ARG A 19 18.58 18.53 -3.68
N GLU A 20 17.63 18.55 -2.75
CA GLU A 20 17.88 18.25 -1.33
C GLU A 20 17.67 16.77 -0.99
N HIS A 21 16.93 16.03 -1.81
CA HIS A 21 16.70 14.61 -1.66
C HIS A 21 17.08 13.86 -2.94
N LEU A 22 18.40 13.75 -3.18
CA LEU A 22 19.00 13.08 -4.35
C LEU A 22 18.42 11.67 -4.61
N TRP A 23 18.03 10.96 -3.55
CA TRP A 23 17.39 9.64 -3.64
C TRP A 23 16.06 9.63 -4.40
N ILE A 24 15.39 10.77 -4.55
CA ILE A 24 14.15 10.90 -5.33
C ILE A 24 14.45 10.82 -6.85
N GLY A 25 15.66 11.19 -7.29
CA GLY A 25 16.07 11.19 -8.71
C GLY A 25 16.88 9.96 -9.16
N ASP A 26 17.52 9.24 -8.24
CA ASP A 26 18.54 8.23 -8.58
C ASP A 26 18.01 6.91 -9.15
N SER A 27 16.69 6.73 -9.27
CA SER A 27 16.10 5.55 -9.95
C SER A 27 16.03 5.69 -11.49
N VAL A 28 16.59 6.75 -12.08
CA VAL A 28 16.57 7.01 -13.55
C VAL A 28 17.95 6.87 -14.21
N ALA A 29 19.04 6.69 -13.46
CA ALA A 29 20.40 6.62 -14.03
C ALA A 29 20.77 5.26 -14.68
N GLY A 30 19.84 4.30 -14.75
CA GLY A 30 20.11 2.93 -15.22
C GLY A 30 19.74 2.59 -16.67
N ALA A 31 19.22 3.54 -17.47
CA ALA A 31 18.59 3.22 -18.77
C ALA A 31 19.12 4.03 -19.97
N LEU A 32 20.33 4.62 -19.88
CA LEU A 32 20.93 5.36 -21.00
C LEU A 32 22.08 4.59 -21.65
N ASP A 33 21.97 4.50 -22.98
CA ASP A 33 22.89 3.92 -23.96
C ASP A 33 24.38 4.29 -23.71
N PRO A 34 25.32 3.32 -23.71
CA PRO A 34 26.75 3.57 -23.52
C PRO A 34 27.44 4.46 -24.56
N ALA A 35 26.74 4.94 -25.60
CA ALA A 35 27.34 5.64 -26.73
C ALA A 35 27.48 7.17 -26.61
N GLN A 36 27.16 7.82 -25.47
CA GLN A 36 27.31 9.28 -25.31
C GLN A 36 28.31 9.75 -24.24
N THR A 37 29.21 8.88 -23.79
CA THR A 37 30.27 9.23 -22.84
C THR A 37 31.43 9.97 -23.53
N SER A 38 31.28 11.28 -23.77
CA SER A 38 32.41 12.18 -23.97
C SER A 38 32.03 13.59 -23.55
N LEU A 39 32.91 14.29 -22.84
CA LEU A 39 32.74 15.61 -22.20
C LEU A 39 32.10 15.54 -20.80
N LEU A 40 32.91 15.17 -19.81
CA LEU A 40 33.05 15.91 -18.56
C LEU A 40 34.35 15.45 -17.90
N THR A 41 35.41 16.12 -18.32
CA THR A 41 36.78 16.03 -17.85
C THR A 41 36.90 16.64 -16.44
N ASN A 42 37.82 16.06 -15.66
CA ASN A 42 38.50 16.63 -14.50
C ASN A 42 37.72 16.69 -13.18
N LEU A 43 37.99 15.73 -12.29
CA LEU A 43 38.39 15.99 -10.90
C LEU A 43 38.95 14.70 -10.27
N HIS A 44 40.29 14.64 -10.18
CA HIS A 44 41.05 13.73 -9.33
C HIS A 44 40.95 14.16 -7.86
N CYS A 45 40.84 13.21 -6.92
CA CYS A 45 41.55 13.17 -5.62
C CYS A 45 41.20 11.83 -4.92
N PHE A 46 42.14 10.87 -4.85
CA PHE A 46 43.12 10.64 -3.78
C PHE A 46 42.52 10.15 -2.44
N GLN A 47 42.73 8.87 -2.14
CA GLN A 47 42.69 8.32 -0.78
C GLN A 47 43.92 8.80 0.01
N PRO A 48 43.82 8.91 1.34
CA PRO A 48 44.98 8.53 2.14
C PRO A 48 44.60 7.68 3.37
N ASP A 49 45.43 6.67 3.56
CA ASP A 49 45.63 5.95 4.80
C ASP A 49 46.51 6.79 5.76
N VAL A 50 46.47 6.43 7.05
CA VAL A 50 47.38 6.78 8.17
C VAL A 50 47.52 8.23 8.69
N SER A 51 47.05 8.40 9.94
CA SER A 51 47.66 9.12 11.07
C SER A 51 48.19 10.57 10.92
N GLY A 52 47.68 11.46 11.79
CA GLY A 52 48.48 12.55 12.38
C GLY A 52 48.11 13.98 11.97
N PHE A 53 47.50 14.71 12.91
CA PHE A 53 47.55 16.16 13.16
C PHE A 53 47.85 17.14 11.99
N SER A 54 46.87 18.00 11.67
CA SER A 54 46.91 19.44 11.99
C SER A 54 45.70 20.17 11.38
N VAL A 55 45.09 21.07 12.17
CA VAL A 55 43.93 21.89 11.78
C VAL A 55 44.44 23.23 11.25
N SER A 56 44.03 23.61 10.04
CA SER A 56 44.13 24.97 9.51
C SER A 56 42.73 25.45 9.14
N LEU A 57 42.27 26.53 9.78
CA LEU A 57 40.99 27.18 9.50
C LEU A 57 40.98 27.82 8.10
N ALA A 58 40.12 27.32 7.21
CA ALA A 58 39.61 28.06 6.07
C ALA A 58 38.19 27.55 5.74
N GLY A 59 37.19 28.36 6.07
CA GLY A 59 35.81 28.31 5.55
C GLY A 59 35.19 26.94 5.28
N THR A 60 34.86 26.17 6.32
CA THR A 60 34.11 24.92 6.16
C THR A 60 32.61 25.25 6.10
N VAL A 61 32.00 25.07 4.92
CA VAL A 61 30.57 24.75 4.86
C VAL A 61 30.43 23.41 5.59
N ALA A 62 29.84 23.44 6.78
CA ALA A 62 29.53 22.22 7.51
C ALA A 62 28.43 21.48 6.72
N CYS A 63 28.84 20.50 5.90
CA CYS A 63 27.92 19.48 5.44
C CYS A 63 27.49 18.69 6.68
N ILE A 64 26.24 18.90 7.11
CA ILE A 64 25.60 18.02 8.09
C ILE A 64 25.42 16.69 7.37
N HIS A 65 26.37 15.76 7.57
CA HIS A 65 26.13 14.35 7.27
C HIS A 65 25.12 13.86 8.29
N TRP A 66 23.89 13.61 7.83
CA TRP A 66 22.94 12.84 8.61
C TRP A 66 23.44 11.40 8.58
N GLU A 67 24.16 10.98 9.62
CA GLU A 67 24.34 9.55 9.87
C GLU A 67 22.95 8.97 10.06
N THR A 68 22.44 8.32 9.01
CA THR A 68 21.27 7.46 9.09
C THR A 68 21.67 6.24 9.90
N SER A 69 21.67 6.37 11.23
CA SER A 69 21.59 5.18 12.08
C SER A 69 20.29 4.49 11.68
N GLN A 70 20.38 3.41 10.90
CA GLN A 70 19.24 2.56 10.61
C GLN A 70 18.58 2.23 11.94
N LEU A 71 17.32 2.64 12.11
CA LEU A 71 16.52 2.26 13.27
C LEU A 71 16.54 0.74 13.33
N SER A 72 17.26 0.19 14.31
CA SER A 72 17.44 -1.24 14.46
C SER A 72 16.08 -1.94 14.51
N GLY A 73 15.85 -2.92 13.63
CA GLY A 73 14.62 -3.72 13.60
C GLY A 73 13.62 -3.38 12.49
N LEU A 74 13.85 -2.33 11.68
CA LEU A 74 13.06 -2.10 10.47
C LEU A 74 13.47 -3.08 9.34
N PRO A 75 12.52 -3.51 8.49
CA PRO A 75 12.85 -4.32 7.32
C PRO A 75 13.60 -3.50 6.27
N GLU A 76 14.55 -4.10 5.56
CA GLU A 76 15.31 -3.40 4.48
C GLU A 76 14.44 -3.09 3.25
N PHE A 77 13.42 -3.92 3.01
CA PHE A 77 12.51 -3.81 1.88
C PHE A 77 11.06 -3.92 2.34
N VAL A 78 10.19 -3.06 1.80
CA VAL A 78 8.75 -3.08 2.05
C VAL A 78 8.00 -3.30 0.74
N LYS A 79 7.22 -4.37 0.68
CA LYS A 79 6.33 -4.67 -0.45
C LYS A 79 5.03 -3.87 -0.29
N ILE A 80 4.79 -2.96 -1.23
CA ILE A 80 3.51 -2.25 -1.33
C ILE A 80 2.55 -3.07 -2.18
N VAL A 81 1.35 -3.33 -1.66
CA VAL A 81 0.23 -3.87 -2.44
C VAL A 81 -0.73 -2.73 -2.77
N GLU A 82 -0.76 -2.37 -4.04
CA GLU A 82 -1.61 -1.28 -4.53
C GLU A 82 -3.05 -1.77 -4.72
N VAL A 83 -3.98 -1.25 -3.92
CA VAL A 83 -5.39 -1.65 -3.93
C VAL A 83 -6.32 -0.62 -4.56
N GLY A 84 -5.79 0.50 -5.06
CA GLY A 84 -6.55 1.59 -5.67
C GLY A 84 -7.53 1.15 -6.77
N PRO A 85 -7.13 0.29 -7.74
CA PRO A 85 -8.04 -0.15 -8.80
C PRO A 85 -9.25 -0.95 -8.31
N ARG A 86 -9.10 -1.71 -7.21
CA ARG A 86 -10.18 -2.48 -6.58
C ARG A 86 -10.80 -1.73 -5.41
N ASP A 87 -10.12 -1.70 -4.27
CA ASP A 87 -10.66 -1.18 -3.01
C ASP A 87 -10.90 0.33 -3.07
N GLY A 88 -10.01 1.07 -3.73
CA GLY A 88 -10.19 2.49 -3.99
C GLY A 88 -11.44 2.75 -4.82
N LEU A 89 -11.46 2.28 -6.07
CA LEU A 89 -12.57 2.54 -7.01
C LEU A 89 -13.91 1.93 -6.59
N GLN A 90 -13.92 0.82 -5.84
CA GLN A 90 -15.15 0.22 -5.32
C GLN A 90 -15.94 1.20 -4.42
N ASN A 91 -15.23 2.04 -3.67
CA ASN A 91 -15.82 3.00 -2.74
C ASN A 91 -16.02 4.40 -3.36
N GLU A 92 -15.71 4.54 -4.65
CA GLU A 92 -15.95 5.78 -5.38
C GLU A 92 -17.41 5.95 -5.81
N LYS A 93 -17.87 7.21 -5.81
CA LYS A 93 -19.24 7.54 -6.23
C LYS A 93 -19.40 7.48 -7.74
N VAL A 94 -18.35 7.86 -8.47
CA VAL A 94 -18.32 7.85 -9.93
C VAL A 94 -17.94 6.44 -10.38
N ILE A 95 -18.75 5.86 -11.26
CA ILE A 95 -18.38 4.61 -11.95
C ILE A 95 -17.42 5.00 -13.06
N VAL A 96 -16.14 4.68 -12.87
CA VAL A 96 -15.08 4.93 -13.85
C VAL A 96 -15.26 4.01 -15.07
N PRO A 97 -15.18 4.53 -16.31
CA PRO A 97 -15.22 3.72 -17.52
C PRO A 97 -14.13 2.63 -17.57
N THR A 98 -14.42 1.51 -18.24
CA THR A 98 -13.56 0.32 -18.29
C THR A 98 -12.17 0.60 -18.89
N ASP A 99 -12.11 1.37 -19.97
CA ASP A 99 -10.87 1.78 -20.63
C ASP A 99 -9.98 2.63 -19.70
N ILE A 100 -10.59 3.52 -18.91
CA ILE A 100 -9.87 4.31 -17.91
C ILE A 100 -9.34 3.43 -16.77
N LYS A 101 -10.10 2.42 -16.31
CA LYS A 101 -9.60 1.46 -15.30
C LYS A 101 -8.39 0.67 -15.83
N ILE A 102 -8.48 0.18 -17.07
CA ILE A 102 -7.39 -0.55 -17.73
C ILE A 102 -6.14 0.33 -17.85
N GLU A 103 -6.29 1.57 -18.34
CA GLU A 103 -5.18 2.52 -18.46
C GLU A 103 -4.57 2.85 -17.10
N PHE A 104 -5.39 3.03 -16.06
CA PHE A 104 -4.90 3.27 -14.70
C PHE A 104 -4.02 2.12 -14.21
N ILE A 105 -4.47 0.87 -14.35
CA ILE A 105 -3.69 -0.31 -13.95
C ILE A 105 -2.40 -0.42 -14.77
N ASN A 106 -2.46 -0.20 -16.09
CA ASN A 106 -1.29 -0.25 -16.96
C ASN A 106 -0.23 0.82 -16.61
N ARG A 107 -0.67 2.00 -16.14
CA ARG A 107 0.24 3.03 -15.60
C ARG A 107 0.87 2.57 -14.29
N LEU A 108 0.08 2.03 -13.37
CA LEU A 108 0.56 1.51 -12.09
C LEU A 108 1.61 0.40 -12.28
N SER A 109 1.43 -0.49 -13.26
CA SER A 109 2.40 -1.56 -13.56
C SER A 109 3.79 -1.04 -14.00
N GLN A 110 3.88 0.21 -14.46
CA GLN A 110 5.13 0.83 -14.90
C GLN A 110 5.83 1.65 -13.79
N THR A 111 5.26 1.66 -12.59
CA THR A 111 5.80 2.39 -11.42
C THR A 111 6.86 1.60 -10.67
N GLY A 112 6.93 0.27 -10.85
CA GLY A 112 7.75 -0.62 -10.02
C GLY A 112 6.98 -1.34 -8.90
N LEU A 113 5.68 -1.06 -8.75
CA LEU A 113 4.79 -1.87 -7.91
C LEU A 113 4.84 -3.35 -8.32
N SER A 114 5.05 -4.23 -7.35
CA SER A 114 5.12 -5.69 -7.58
C SER A 114 3.77 -6.40 -7.45
N VAL A 115 2.76 -5.75 -6.85
CA VAL A 115 1.42 -6.28 -6.67
C VAL A 115 0.38 -5.17 -6.85
N ILE A 116 -0.59 -5.38 -7.74
CA ILE A 116 -1.69 -4.45 -8.00
C ILE A 116 -3.01 -5.24 -7.96
N GLU A 117 -3.88 -4.94 -7.00
CA GLU A 117 -5.18 -5.57 -6.89
C GLU A 117 -6.15 -4.98 -7.92
N VAL A 118 -6.47 -5.78 -8.94
CA VAL A 118 -7.06 -5.31 -10.20
C VAL A 118 -8.56 -5.01 -10.07
N THR A 119 -9.31 -5.97 -9.53
CA THR A 119 -10.77 -5.92 -9.53
C THR A 119 -11.39 -6.94 -8.57
N SER A 120 -12.72 -7.02 -8.55
CA SER A 120 -13.50 -7.89 -7.69
C SER A 120 -14.56 -8.64 -8.50
N PHE A 121 -14.51 -9.97 -8.50
CA PHE A 121 -15.51 -10.85 -9.13
C PHE A 121 -16.72 -11.06 -8.21
N VAL A 122 -17.31 -9.94 -7.80
CA VAL A 122 -18.54 -9.84 -7.01
C VAL A 122 -19.74 -9.63 -7.91
N SER A 123 -20.95 -9.76 -7.37
CA SER A 123 -22.16 -9.44 -8.14
C SER A 123 -22.21 -7.95 -8.48
N SER A 124 -22.33 -7.65 -9.77
CA SER A 124 -22.54 -6.29 -10.30
C SER A 124 -23.78 -5.59 -9.75
N ARG A 125 -24.76 -6.36 -9.24
CA ARG A 125 -25.94 -5.81 -8.54
C ARG A 125 -25.57 -5.12 -7.23
N TRP A 126 -24.61 -5.69 -6.49
CA TRP A 126 -24.22 -5.18 -5.17
C TRP A 126 -23.09 -4.16 -5.27
N VAL A 127 -22.20 -4.33 -6.24
CA VAL A 127 -21.03 -3.46 -6.44
C VAL A 127 -20.93 -3.06 -7.93
N PRO A 128 -21.75 -2.10 -8.39
CA PRO A 128 -21.78 -1.71 -9.80
C PRO A 128 -20.45 -1.10 -10.28
N GLN A 129 -19.64 -0.54 -9.38
CA GLN A 129 -18.29 -0.03 -9.67
C GLN A 129 -17.37 -1.10 -10.26
N MET A 130 -17.57 -2.37 -9.89
CA MET A 130 -16.76 -3.53 -10.29
C MET A 130 -17.47 -4.40 -11.35
N ALA A 131 -18.54 -3.92 -11.98
CA ALA A 131 -19.35 -4.72 -12.90
C ALA A 131 -18.59 -5.20 -14.15
N ASP A 132 -17.55 -4.49 -14.54
CA ASP A 132 -16.68 -4.75 -15.71
C ASP A 132 -15.43 -5.57 -15.35
N HIS A 133 -15.45 -6.32 -14.23
CA HIS A 133 -14.31 -7.08 -13.74
C HIS A 133 -13.68 -8.02 -14.79
N THR A 134 -14.50 -8.59 -15.69
CA THR A 134 -14.02 -9.53 -16.72
C THR A 134 -13.26 -8.78 -17.82
N GLU A 135 -13.82 -7.67 -18.28
CA GLU A 135 -13.27 -6.81 -19.33
C GLU A 135 -11.97 -6.15 -18.85
N VAL A 136 -11.95 -5.67 -17.60
CA VAL A 136 -10.73 -5.11 -16.98
C VAL A 136 -9.64 -6.16 -16.89
N MET A 137 -9.92 -7.34 -16.31
CA MET A 137 -8.89 -8.38 -16.14
C MET A 137 -8.31 -8.87 -17.47
N LYS A 138 -9.15 -8.96 -18.53
CA LYS A 138 -8.70 -9.34 -19.88
C LYS A 138 -7.99 -8.21 -20.63
N GLY A 139 -8.31 -6.96 -20.31
CA GLY A 139 -7.84 -5.78 -21.05
C GLY A 139 -6.49 -5.22 -20.58
N ILE A 140 -6.06 -5.52 -19.35
CA ILE A 140 -4.78 -5.06 -18.83
C ILE A 140 -3.59 -5.77 -19.47
N HIS A 141 -2.46 -5.06 -19.57
CA HIS A 141 -1.18 -5.67 -19.90
C HIS A 141 -0.54 -6.24 -18.64
N GLN A 142 -0.42 -7.57 -18.56
CA GLN A 142 0.24 -8.23 -17.43
C GLN A 142 1.76 -8.19 -17.60
N TYR A 143 2.38 -7.14 -17.04
CA TYR A 143 3.85 -6.97 -17.06
C TYR A 143 4.58 -8.09 -16.30
N PRO A 144 5.68 -8.64 -16.84
CA PRO A 144 6.51 -9.62 -16.14
C PRO A 144 6.98 -9.11 -14.76
N GLY A 145 6.88 -9.96 -13.74
CA GLY A 145 7.28 -9.63 -12.37
C GLY A 145 6.24 -8.89 -11.53
N VAL A 146 5.11 -8.48 -12.13
CA VAL A 146 3.98 -7.87 -11.41
C VAL A 146 2.88 -8.90 -11.22
N ARG A 147 2.32 -8.98 -10.01
CA ARG A 147 1.18 -9.85 -9.68
C ARG A 147 -0.12 -9.05 -9.66
N TYR A 148 -1.19 -9.67 -10.15
CA TYR A 148 -2.48 -9.03 -10.37
C TYR A 148 -3.61 -9.76 -9.62
N PRO A 149 -3.64 -9.74 -8.27
CA PRO A 149 -4.69 -10.39 -7.50
C PRO A 149 -6.06 -9.80 -7.78
N VAL A 150 -7.09 -10.65 -7.70
CA VAL A 150 -8.50 -10.25 -7.80
C VAL A 150 -9.32 -10.83 -6.66
N LEU A 151 -10.34 -10.10 -6.20
CA LEU A 151 -11.19 -10.56 -5.10
C LEU A 151 -12.23 -11.59 -5.59
N THR A 152 -12.33 -12.74 -4.92
CA THR A 152 -13.25 -13.83 -5.26
C THR A 152 -14.05 -14.28 -4.02
N PRO A 153 -15.25 -13.73 -3.77
CA PRO A 153 -16.01 -14.00 -2.53
C PRO A 153 -16.63 -15.40 -2.45
N ASN A 154 -16.75 -16.09 -3.58
CA ASN A 154 -17.43 -17.39 -3.68
C ASN A 154 -16.91 -18.16 -4.91
N LEU A 155 -17.29 -19.43 -5.00
CA LEU A 155 -16.81 -20.35 -6.04
C LEU A 155 -17.19 -19.90 -7.47
N GLN A 156 -18.37 -19.28 -7.66
CA GLN A 156 -18.78 -18.75 -8.96
C GLN A 156 -17.87 -17.60 -9.41
N GLY A 157 -17.61 -16.63 -8.51
CA GLY A 157 -16.68 -15.53 -8.76
C GLY A 157 -15.26 -16.03 -9.04
N PHE A 158 -14.80 -17.05 -8.31
CA PHE A 158 -13.54 -17.72 -8.57
C PHE A 158 -13.45 -18.30 -9.99
N HIS A 159 -14.46 -19.05 -10.44
CA HIS A 159 -14.45 -19.61 -11.80
C HIS A 159 -14.44 -18.52 -12.88
N HIS A 160 -15.18 -17.43 -12.70
CA HIS A 160 -15.15 -16.29 -13.61
C HIS A 160 -13.77 -15.60 -13.62
N ALA A 161 -13.13 -15.44 -12.46
CA ALA A 161 -11.80 -14.87 -12.34
C ALA A 161 -10.75 -15.69 -13.12
N VAL A 162 -10.76 -17.01 -12.93
CA VAL A 162 -9.86 -17.92 -13.65
C VAL A 162 -10.14 -17.88 -15.16
N ALA A 163 -11.40 -17.89 -15.58
CA ALA A 163 -11.77 -17.79 -16.99
C ALA A 163 -11.39 -16.43 -17.62
N ALA A 164 -11.21 -15.39 -16.81
CA ALA A 164 -10.73 -14.08 -17.22
C ALA A 164 -9.19 -13.96 -17.23
N GLY A 165 -8.47 -14.99 -16.76
CA GLY A 165 -7.00 -15.03 -16.74
C GLY A 165 -6.37 -14.60 -15.42
N ALA A 166 -7.12 -14.56 -14.32
CA ALA A 166 -6.55 -14.29 -13.00
C ALA A 166 -5.63 -15.44 -12.54
N THR A 167 -4.41 -15.10 -12.12
CA THR A 167 -3.40 -16.04 -11.62
C THR A 167 -3.15 -15.93 -10.12
N GLU A 168 -3.84 -15.02 -9.44
CA GLU A 168 -3.82 -14.86 -7.99
C GLU A 168 -5.19 -14.35 -7.54
N ILE A 169 -5.69 -14.86 -6.41
CA ILE A 169 -7.00 -14.48 -5.88
C ILE A 169 -6.91 -14.00 -4.44
N SER A 170 -7.95 -13.31 -3.99
CA SER A 170 -8.13 -12.90 -2.60
C SER A 170 -9.50 -13.31 -2.05
N VAL A 171 -9.54 -13.67 -0.78
CA VAL A 171 -10.77 -13.87 0.01
C VAL A 171 -10.79 -12.90 1.19
N PHE A 172 -11.96 -12.53 1.69
CA PHE A 172 -12.07 -11.53 2.76
C PHE A 172 -13.00 -11.96 3.89
N GLY A 173 -12.42 -12.16 5.08
CA GLY A 173 -13.15 -12.34 6.32
C GLY A 173 -13.24 -11.05 7.14
N ALA A 174 -13.90 -11.14 8.29
CA ALA A 174 -13.97 -10.06 9.28
C ALA A 174 -13.79 -10.63 10.69
N ALA A 175 -13.21 -9.84 11.58
CA ALA A 175 -13.08 -10.17 13.00
C ALA A 175 -14.34 -9.80 13.82
N SER A 176 -15.42 -9.34 13.16
CA SER A 176 -16.68 -8.93 13.77
C SER A 176 -17.87 -9.64 13.12
N GLU A 177 -18.71 -10.26 13.95
CA GLU A 177 -19.93 -10.95 13.48
C GLU A 177 -20.94 -9.97 12.90
N SER A 178 -21.14 -8.82 13.56
CA SER A 178 -22.04 -7.77 13.08
C SER A 178 -21.58 -7.19 11.74
N PHE A 179 -20.26 -7.05 11.55
CA PHE A 179 -19.72 -6.61 10.27
C PHE A 179 -19.93 -7.66 9.18
N SER A 180 -19.61 -8.93 9.45
CA SER A 180 -19.83 -10.02 8.50
C SER A 180 -21.30 -10.10 8.06
N LYS A 181 -22.23 -10.08 9.03
CA LYS A 181 -23.68 -10.11 8.75
C LYS A 181 -24.15 -8.91 7.92
N LYS A 182 -23.64 -7.71 8.18
CA LYS A 182 -24.05 -6.52 7.43
C LYS A 182 -23.41 -6.42 6.04
N ASN A 183 -22.19 -6.92 5.87
CA ASN A 183 -21.45 -6.78 4.62
C ASN A 183 -21.70 -7.92 3.63
N ILE A 184 -21.85 -9.16 4.11
CA ILE A 184 -22.02 -10.35 3.26
C ILE A 184 -23.21 -11.22 3.63
N ASN A 185 -24.05 -10.78 4.58
CA ASN A 185 -25.27 -11.47 5.01
C ASN A 185 -25.06 -12.90 5.50
N CYS A 186 -23.92 -13.17 6.15
CA CYS A 186 -23.65 -14.43 6.84
C CYS A 186 -22.72 -14.22 8.05
N SER A 187 -22.71 -15.18 8.97
CA SER A 187 -21.77 -15.25 10.09
C SER A 187 -20.33 -15.45 9.63
N ILE A 188 -19.38 -15.24 10.55
CA ILE A 188 -17.96 -15.54 10.28
C ILE A 188 -17.82 -17.03 9.92
N GLU A 189 -18.47 -17.94 10.64
CA GLU A 189 -18.40 -19.39 10.38
C GLU A 189 -18.87 -19.77 8.98
N GLU A 190 -20.04 -19.25 8.57
CA GLU A 190 -20.57 -19.49 7.22
C GLU A 190 -19.67 -18.90 6.13
N SER A 191 -19.06 -17.74 6.37
CA SER A 191 -18.11 -17.13 5.43
C SER A 191 -16.85 -17.98 5.27
N MET A 192 -16.34 -18.54 6.38
CA MET A 192 -15.17 -19.41 6.40
C MET A 192 -15.39 -20.69 5.61
N GLY A 193 -16.58 -21.30 5.70
CA GLY A 193 -16.93 -22.45 4.86
C GLY A 193 -16.89 -22.13 3.35
N LYS A 194 -17.41 -20.98 2.95
CA LYS A 194 -17.35 -20.53 1.53
C LYS A 194 -15.91 -20.26 1.08
N PHE A 195 -15.09 -19.66 1.94
CA PHE A 195 -13.69 -19.40 1.62
C PHE A 195 -12.87 -20.68 1.52
N GLU A 196 -13.17 -21.68 2.36
CA GLU A 196 -12.51 -22.98 2.28
C GLU A 196 -12.74 -23.64 0.91
N GLU A 197 -13.96 -23.58 0.36
CA GLU A 197 -14.26 -24.09 -0.99
C GLU A 197 -13.45 -23.37 -2.08
N VAL A 198 -13.36 -22.03 -1.99
CA VAL A 198 -12.61 -21.19 -2.94
C VAL A 198 -11.12 -21.47 -2.85
N VAL A 199 -10.53 -21.41 -1.64
CA VAL A 199 -9.10 -21.61 -1.42
C VAL A 199 -8.69 -23.04 -1.76
N LYS A 200 -9.54 -24.04 -1.46
CA LYS A 200 -9.31 -25.42 -1.90
C LYS A 200 -9.28 -25.50 -3.43
N SER A 201 -10.25 -24.92 -4.12
CA SER A 201 -10.27 -24.90 -5.59
C SER A 201 -9.05 -24.21 -6.19
N ALA A 202 -8.64 -23.06 -5.64
CA ALA A 202 -7.45 -22.33 -6.05
C ALA A 202 -6.18 -23.17 -5.90
N ARG A 203 -6.00 -23.86 -4.77
CA ARG A 203 -4.87 -24.78 -4.53
C ARG A 203 -4.81 -25.94 -5.54
N HIS A 204 -5.96 -26.55 -5.89
CA HIS A 204 -5.98 -27.61 -6.92
C HIS A 204 -5.51 -27.12 -8.28
N MET A 205 -5.59 -25.81 -8.54
CA MET A 205 -5.14 -25.16 -9.77
C MET A 205 -3.77 -24.46 -9.63
N ASN A 206 -3.09 -24.60 -8.49
CA ASN A 206 -1.85 -23.88 -8.15
C ASN A 206 -1.98 -22.34 -8.20
N ILE A 207 -3.18 -21.82 -7.90
CA ILE A 207 -3.44 -20.38 -7.82
C ILE A 207 -3.25 -19.93 -6.37
N PRO A 208 -2.30 -19.02 -6.06
CA PRO A 208 -2.13 -18.47 -4.72
C PRO A 208 -3.37 -17.68 -4.26
N ALA A 209 -3.69 -17.81 -2.98
CA ALA A 209 -4.78 -17.09 -2.32
C ALA A 209 -4.25 -16.18 -1.22
N ARG A 210 -4.64 -14.90 -1.25
CA ARG A 210 -4.43 -13.93 -0.17
C ARG A 210 -5.68 -13.84 0.69
N GLY A 211 -5.52 -13.71 2.00
CA GLY A 211 -6.63 -13.51 2.94
C GLY A 211 -6.68 -12.08 3.47
N TYR A 212 -7.87 -11.50 3.60
CA TYR A 212 -8.09 -10.24 4.30
C TYR A 212 -8.89 -10.48 5.59
N VAL A 213 -8.57 -9.73 6.65
CA VAL A 213 -9.34 -9.70 7.90
C VAL A 213 -9.74 -8.27 8.21
N SER A 214 -11.01 -7.95 7.94
CA SER A 214 -11.60 -6.65 8.27
C SER A 214 -11.82 -6.46 9.77
N CYS A 215 -11.95 -5.21 10.20
CA CYS A 215 -12.21 -4.83 11.60
C CYS A 215 -11.11 -5.29 12.59
N ALA A 216 -9.86 -5.38 12.16
CA ALA A 216 -8.75 -5.86 13.00
C ALA A 216 -8.46 -4.93 14.20
N LEU A 217 -8.73 -3.62 14.08
CA LEU A 217 -8.49 -2.63 15.14
C LEU A 217 -9.77 -1.99 15.70
N GLY A 218 -10.94 -2.42 15.22
CA GLY A 218 -12.23 -1.91 15.64
C GLY A 218 -13.33 -2.19 14.63
N CYS A 219 -14.57 -2.22 15.10
CA CYS A 219 -15.76 -2.45 14.29
C CYS A 219 -16.72 -1.26 14.42
N PRO A 220 -17.34 -0.78 13.32
CA PRO A 220 -18.33 0.30 13.37
C PRO A 220 -19.63 -0.07 14.09
N TYR A 221 -19.83 -1.35 14.46
CA TYR A 221 -21.06 -1.86 15.08
C TYR A 221 -20.84 -2.41 16.48
N GLU A 222 -19.74 -3.15 16.69
CA GLU A 222 -19.41 -3.79 17.97
C GLU A 222 -18.41 -2.96 18.80
N GLY A 223 -17.81 -1.92 18.22
CA GLY A 223 -16.78 -1.13 18.86
C GLY A 223 -15.45 -1.90 18.91
N SER A 224 -14.95 -2.16 20.12
CA SER A 224 -13.66 -2.82 20.30
C SER A 224 -13.70 -4.30 19.89
N ILE A 225 -12.73 -4.71 19.06
CA ILE A 225 -12.49 -6.10 18.71
C ILE A 225 -11.26 -6.60 19.47
N THR A 226 -11.35 -7.79 20.07
CA THR A 226 -10.24 -8.35 20.84
C THR A 226 -9.15 -8.88 19.89
N PRO A 227 -7.86 -8.69 20.22
CA PRO A 227 -6.76 -9.27 19.44
C PRO A 227 -6.90 -10.77 19.20
N GLN A 228 -7.43 -11.52 20.17
CA GLN A 228 -7.64 -12.96 20.07
C GLN A 228 -8.64 -13.32 18.96
N LYS A 229 -9.69 -12.53 18.75
CA LYS A 229 -10.65 -12.78 17.68
C LYS A 229 -10.02 -12.56 16.30
N VAL A 230 -9.15 -11.56 16.18
CA VAL A 230 -8.35 -11.34 14.97
C VAL A 230 -7.41 -12.52 14.72
N THR A 231 -6.71 -12.99 15.77
CA THR A 231 -5.85 -14.18 15.71
C THR A 231 -6.62 -15.42 15.25
N GLU A 232 -7.79 -15.70 15.81
CA GLU A 232 -8.64 -16.85 15.46
C GLU A 232 -8.98 -16.86 13.97
N VAL A 233 -9.50 -15.74 13.45
CA VAL A 233 -9.91 -15.59 12.05
C VAL A 233 -8.69 -15.67 11.12
N SER A 234 -7.59 -15.01 11.46
CA SER A 234 -6.36 -15.01 10.68
C SER A 234 -5.76 -16.42 10.60
N LYS A 235 -5.74 -17.15 11.73
CA LYS A 235 -5.21 -18.51 11.81
C LYS A 235 -6.01 -19.48 10.95
N ARG A 236 -7.33 -19.31 10.89
CA ARG A 236 -8.19 -20.11 10.00
C ARG A 236 -7.87 -19.87 8.53
N LEU A 237 -7.80 -18.61 8.09
CA LEU A 237 -7.46 -18.28 6.70
C LEU A 237 -6.07 -18.79 6.31
N TYR A 238 -5.08 -18.64 7.20
CA TYR A 238 -3.73 -19.16 7.00
C TYR A 238 -3.73 -20.69 6.92
N GLY A 239 -4.42 -21.38 7.83
CA GLY A 239 -4.57 -22.83 7.85
C GLY A 239 -5.33 -23.40 6.63
N MET A 240 -6.23 -22.63 6.01
CA MET A 240 -6.88 -23.00 4.75
C MET A 240 -5.91 -23.00 3.56
N GLY A 241 -4.76 -22.33 3.67
CA GLY A 241 -3.74 -22.23 2.64
C GLY A 241 -3.58 -20.84 2.03
N CYS A 242 -4.11 -19.78 2.67
CA CYS A 242 -3.76 -18.42 2.28
C CYS A 242 -2.27 -18.17 2.57
N TYR A 243 -1.51 -17.67 1.59
CA TYR A 243 -0.07 -17.47 1.75
C TYR A 243 0.28 -16.24 2.58
N GLU A 244 -0.62 -15.25 2.60
CA GLU A 244 -0.48 -13.99 3.30
C GLU A 244 -1.84 -13.50 3.81
N ILE A 245 -1.86 -12.96 5.03
CA ILE A 245 -3.06 -12.41 5.68
C ILE A 245 -2.89 -10.90 5.89
N SER A 246 -3.71 -10.10 5.22
CA SER A 246 -3.78 -8.65 5.39
C SER A 246 -4.75 -8.25 6.50
N LEU A 247 -4.22 -7.62 7.54
CA LEU A 247 -4.93 -7.23 8.75
C LEU A 247 -5.45 -5.79 8.60
N GLY A 248 -6.76 -5.66 8.42
CA GLY A 248 -7.43 -4.43 8.01
C GLY A 248 -8.02 -3.59 9.15
N ASP A 249 -7.52 -2.37 9.34
CA ASP A 249 -8.21 -1.32 10.08
C ASP A 249 -9.19 -0.58 9.15
N THR A 250 -10.31 -1.26 8.86
CA THR A 250 -11.31 -0.87 7.86
C THR A 250 -11.94 0.51 8.12
N ILE A 251 -11.93 0.97 9.36
CA ILE A 251 -12.54 2.25 9.76
C ILE A 251 -11.51 3.29 10.21
N GLY A 252 -10.21 2.93 10.24
CA GLY A 252 -9.11 3.84 10.56
C GLY A 252 -9.09 4.31 12.01
N VAL A 253 -9.67 3.55 12.95
CA VAL A 253 -9.77 3.92 14.38
C VAL A 253 -8.60 3.41 15.21
N GLY A 254 -7.77 2.57 14.63
CA GLY A 254 -6.60 2.00 15.27
C GLY A 254 -5.60 3.09 15.66
N THR A 255 -4.89 2.83 16.75
CA THR A 255 -3.76 3.64 17.21
C THR A 255 -2.52 2.75 17.30
N PRO A 256 -1.30 3.32 17.36
CA PRO A 256 -0.06 2.55 17.50
C PRO A 256 -0.13 1.50 18.62
N GLY A 257 -0.73 1.86 19.77
CA GLY A 257 -0.91 0.95 20.89
C GLY A 257 -1.84 -0.23 20.60
N SER A 258 -2.95 -0.02 19.87
CA SER A 258 -3.85 -1.12 19.48
C SER A 258 -3.27 -1.98 18.36
N MET A 259 -2.59 -1.36 17.39
CA MET A 259 -1.87 -2.07 16.33
C MET A 259 -0.84 -3.03 16.92
N LYS A 260 0.00 -2.54 17.85
CA LYS A 260 0.99 -3.36 18.54
C LYS A 260 0.37 -4.56 19.26
N ARG A 261 -0.66 -4.34 20.09
CA ARG A 261 -1.33 -5.43 20.83
C ARG A 261 -1.98 -6.46 19.91
N MET A 262 -2.54 -6.01 18.79
CA MET A 262 -3.13 -6.89 17.78
C MET A 262 -2.06 -7.76 17.13
N LEU A 263 -0.97 -7.16 16.63
CA LEU A 263 0.15 -7.88 16.02
C LEU A 263 0.82 -8.84 17.00
N GLU A 264 1.05 -8.45 18.26
CA GLU A 264 1.60 -9.34 19.30
C GLU A 264 0.74 -10.60 19.52
N SER A 265 -0.58 -10.49 19.33
CA SER A 265 -1.49 -11.64 19.44
C SER A 265 -1.44 -12.52 18.19
N VAL A 266 -1.43 -11.92 16.99
CA VAL A 266 -1.45 -12.67 15.72
C VAL A 266 -0.11 -13.36 15.46
N MET A 267 1.01 -12.69 15.75
CA MET A 267 2.38 -13.20 15.52
C MET A 267 2.75 -14.40 16.42
N LYS A 268 1.94 -14.73 17.43
CA LYS A 268 2.09 -15.97 18.20
C LYS A 268 1.70 -17.21 17.41
N GLU A 269 0.86 -17.05 16.38
CA GLU A 269 0.24 -18.15 15.63
C GLU A 269 0.61 -18.13 14.14
N ILE A 270 0.99 -16.97 13.60
CA ILE A 270 1.32 -16.78 12.17
C ILE A 270 2.67 -16.08 12.05
N PRO A 271 3.60 -16.56 11.20
CA PRO A 271 4.90 -15.93 11.04
C PRO A 271 4.76 -14.52 10.44
N PRO A 272 5.60 -13.54 10.85
CA PRO A 272 5.50 -12.16 10.36
C PRO A 272 5.58 -12.01 8.84
N GLY A 273 6.36 -12.87 8.16
CA GLY A 273 6.48 -12.88 6.70
C GLY A 273 5.22 -13.34 5.95
N ALA A 274 4.21 -13.84 6.65
CA ALA A 274 2.89 -14.18 6.09
C ALA A 274 1.80 -13.17 6.52
N LEU A 275 2.19 -12.03 7.07
CA LEU A 275 1.28 -10.98 7.53
C LEU A 275 1.51 -9.70 6.73
N ALA A 276 0.40 -9.00 6.47
CA ALA A 276 0.37 -7.66 5.91
C ALA A 276 -0.52 -6.77 6.76
N VAL A 277 -0.40 -5.45 6.61
CA VAL A 277 -1.30 -4.48 7.24
C VAL A 277 -1.99 -3.63 6.19
N HIS A 278 -3.27 -3.33 6.45
CA HIS A 278 -4.10 -2.48 5.61
C HIS A 278 -4.77 -1.43 6.49
N CYS A 279 -4.30 -0.19 6.41
CA CYS A 279 -4.76 0.88 7.29
C CYS A 279 -5.51 1.95 6.50
N HIS A 280 -6.75 2.20 6.89
CA HIS A 280 -7.46 3.40 6.44
C HIS A 280 -7.00 4.62 7.24
N ASP A 281 -7.01 5.79 6.60
CA ASP A 281 -6.55 7.03 7.19
C ASP A 281 -7.69 7.93 7.69
N THR A 282 -8.87 7.36 7.93
CA THR A 282 -10.10 8.05 8.38
C THR A 282 -9.86 9.04 9.54
N TYR A 283 -9.04 8.65 10.52
CA TYR A 283 -8.69 9.47 11.70
C TYR A 283 -7.21 9.90 11.70
N GLY A 284 -6.54 9.90 10.54
CA GLY A 284 -5.14 10.33 10.40
C GLY A 284 -4.13 9.43 11.11
N GLN A 285 -4.46 8.15 11.29
CA GLN A 285 -3.64 7.20 12.05
C GLN A 285 -2.86 6.22 11.15
N ALA A 286 -3.10 6.21 9.84
CA ALA A 286 -2.64 5.10 9.01
C ALA A 286 -1.11 4.96 8.99
N LEU A 287 -0.38 6.04 8.70
CA LEU A 287 1.09 5.99 8.66
C LEU A 287 1.71 5.68 10.03
N ALA A 288 1.13 6.18 11.13
CA ALA A 288 1.61 5.87 12.48
C ALA A 288 1.41 4.39 12.84
N ASN A 289 0.28 3.81 12.44
CA ASN A 289 -0.01 2.39 12.59
C ASN A 289 0.91 1.53 11.72
N ILE A 290 1.15 1.95 10.47
CA ILE A 290 2.09 1.26 9.56
C ILE A 290 3.51 1.31 10.12
N LEU A 291 4.00 2.46 10.57
CA LEU A 291 5.32 2.57 11.21
C LEU A 291 5.45 1.60 12.39
N THR A 292 4.40 1.48 13.21
CA THR A 292 4.37 0.51 14.32
C THR A 292 4.47 -0.93 13.81
N ALA A 293 3.76 -1.28 12.72
CA ALA A 293 3.83 -2.60 12.12
C ALA A 293 5.22 -2.90 11.53
N LEU A 294 5.84 -1.93 10.86
CA LEU A 294 7.21 -2.04 10.33
C LEU A 294 8.23 -2.30 11.46
N GLN A 295 8.11 -1.58 12.58
CA GLN A 295 8.93 -1.79 13.78
C GLN A 295 8.73 -3.19 14.42
N MET A 296 7.62 -3.85 14.12
CA MET A 296 7.33 -5.23 14.55
C MET A 296 7.74 -6.28 13.51
N GLY A 297 8.42 -5.87 12.42
CA GLY A 297 8.92 -6.77 11.38
C GLY A 297 7.90 -7.12 10.30
N ILE A 298 6.74 -6.48 10.26
CA ILE A 298 5.82 -6.58 9.11
C ILE A 298 6.42 -5.79 7.95
N ASN A 299 6.51 -6.38 6.77
CA ASN A 299 7.13 -5.75 5.60
C ASN A 299 6.22 -5.73 4.36
N VAL A 300 4.92 -5.97 4.54
CA VAL A 300 3.90 -5.87 3.49
C VAL A 300 2.81 -4.92 3.93
N VAL A 301 2.54 -3.91 3.10
CA VAL A 301 1.58 -2.85 3.42
C VAL A 301 0.68 -2.61 2.22
N ASP A 302 -0.63 -2.56 2.48
CA ASP A 302 -1.62 -2.19 1.47
C ASP A 302 -1.83 -0.68 1.47
N SER A 303 -1.93 -0.09 0.28
CA SER A 303 -2.21 1.33 0.10
C SER A 303 -2.96 1.57 -1.22
N ALA A 304 -3.61 2.73 -1.34
CA ALA A 304 -4.27 3.12 -2.58
C ALA A 304 -3.68 4.43 -3.10
N VAL A 305 -3.34 4.46 -4.39
CA VAL A 305 -2.89 5.69 -5.07
C VAL A 305 -3.87 6.83 -4.80
N SER A 306 -3.32 8.01 -4.49
CA SER A 306 -4.04 9.24 -4.20
C SER A 306 -5.05 9.14 -3.05
N GLY A 307 -4.89 8.14 -2.18
CA GLY A 307 -5.80 7.84 -1.09
C GLY A 307 -7.22 7.56 -1.59
N LEU A 308 -7.32 6.86 -2.73
CA LEU A 308 -8.59 6.51 -3.37
C LEU A 308 -9.51 5.70 -2.43
N GLY A 309 -10.80 5.90 -2.64
CA GLY A 309 -11.87 5.26 -1.90
C GLY A 309 -12.50 6.17 -0.86
N GLY A 310 -13.02 5.55 0.19
CA GLY A 310 -13.71 6.24 1.26
C GLY A 310 -14.28 5.23 2.24
N CYS A 311 -14.62 5.70 3.45
CA CYS A 311 -15.27 4.85 4.43
C CYS A 311 -16.80 5.02 4.34
N PRO A 312 -17.58 4.01 3.91
CA PRO A 312 -19.05 4.13 3.89
C PRO A 312 -19.65 4.35 5.29
N TYR A 313 -18.89 4.03 6.35
CA TYR A 313 -19.30 4.16 7.75
C TYR A 313 -19.00 5.54 8.35
N ALA A 314 -18.19 6.37 7.68
CA ALA A 314 -17.83 7.70 8.14
C ALA A 314 -17.97 8.71 6.99
N LYS A 315 -19.05 9.52 7.03
CA LYS A 315 -19.32 10.51 5.98
C LYS A 315 -18.17 11.51 5.89
N GLY A 316 -17.51 11.55 4.73
CA GLY A 316 -16.40 12.46 4.44
C GLY A 316 -15.03 11.99 4.92
N ALA A 317 -14.95 10.80 5.51
CA ALA A 317 -13.67 10.20 5.88
C ALA A 317 -12.82 9.86 4.66
N SER A 318 -11.51 10.07 4.80
CA SER A 318 -10.49 9.44 3.98
C SER A 318 -10.68 7.91 3.99
N GLY A 319 -10.39 7.28 2.86
CA GLY A 319 -10.40 5.83 2.72
C GLY A 319 -9.03 5.26 3.10
N ASN A 320 -8.45 4.54 2.16
CA ASN A 320 -7.11 3.98 2.25
C ASN A 320 -6.03 5.04 2.52
N VAL A 321 -4.91 4.61 3.12
CA VAL A 321 -3.67 5.39 3.12
C VAL A 321 -3.21 5.64 1.68
N ALA A 322 -2.75 6.86 1.40
CA ALA A 322 -2.23 7.20 0.08
C ALA A 322 -0.87 6.53 -0.18
N THR A 323 -0.72 5.85 -1.32
CA THR A 323 0.52 5.16 -1.70
C THR A 323 1.72 6.12 -1.79
N GLU A 324 1.49 7.34 -2.27
CA GLU A 324 2.49 8.40 -2.37
C GLU A 324 3.03 8.81 -0.98
N ASP A 325 2.12 8.96 -0.01
CA ASP A 325 2.48 9.37 1.36
C ASP A 325 3.22 8.24 2.10
N LEU A 326 2.86 6.98 1.82
CA LEU A 326 3.58 5.81 2.30
C LEU A 326 5.00 5.74 1.72
N ILE A 327 5.14 5.86 0.40
CA ILE A 327 6.46 5.85 -0.28
C ILE A 327 7.35 6.97 0.26
N TYR A 328 6.80 8.17 0.47
CA TYR A 328 7.55 9.29 1.04
C TYR A 328 8.10 8.96 2.43
N MET A 329 7.27 8.39 3.32
CA MET A 329 7.73 7.93 4.64
C MET A 329 8.81 6.84 4.54
N LEU A 330 8.58 5.82 3.71
CA LEU A 330 9.49 4.68 3.57
C LEU A 330 10.86 5.10 3.04
N ASN A 331 10.89 5.95 2.02
CA ASN A 331 12.14 6.45 1.48
C ASN A 331 12.87 7.37 2.48
N GLY A 332 12.14 8.21 3.23
CA GLY A 332 12.71 9.02 4.31
C GLY A 332 13.29 8.21 5.47
N LEU A 333 12.79 6.99 5.69
CA LEU A 333 13.35 6.00 6.63
C LEU A 333 14.52 5.19 6.04
N GLY A 334 14.86 5.40 4.76
CA GLY A 334 15.89 4.64 4.05
C GLY A 334 15.48 3.21 3.69
N LEU A 335 14.17 2.92 3.60
CA LEU A 335 13.65 1.61 3.24
C LEU A 335 13.37 1.53 1.74
N ASN A 336 13.72 0.41 1.11
CA ASN A 336 13.51 0.24 -0.32
C ASN A 336 12.10 -0.32 -0.62
N THR A 337 11.47 0.18 -1.67
CA THR A 337 10.20 -0.34 -2.22
C THR A 337 10.31 -0.77 -3.68
N GLY A 338 11.32 -0.28 -4.40
CA GLY A 338 11.41 -0.40 -5.86
C GLY A 338 10.40 0.46 -6.65
N VAL A 339 9.61 1.31 -5.98
CA VAL A 339 8.52 2.07 -6.59
C VAL A 339 8.95 3.52 -6.88
N ASN A 340 8.73 3.96 -8.11
CA ASN A 340 8.95 5.33 -8.56
C ASN A 340 7.78 6.23 -8.12
N LEU A 341 8.01 7.06 -7.11
CA LEU A 341 7.03 8.00 -6.54
C LEU A 341 6.39 8.91 -7.60
N TYR A 342 7.16 9.42 -8.55
CA TYR A 342 6.64 10.33 -9.57
C TYR A 342 5.65 9.66 -10.51
N LYS A 343 5.95 8.45 -10.98
CA LYS A 343 5.02 7.68 -11.82
C LYS A 343 3.74 7.31 -11.06
N VAL A 344 3.84 7.05 -9.76
CA VAL A 344 2.65 6.84 -8.90
C VAL A 344 1.81 8.12 -8.85
N MET A 345 2.43 9.28 -8.64
CA MET A 345 1.72 10.56 -8.65
C MET A 345 1.07 10.88 -9.99
N GLU A 346 1.71 10.56 -11.13
CA GLU A 346 1.13 10.72 -12.47
C GLU A 346 -0.08 9.81 -12.68
N ALA A 347 -0.01 8.55 -12.23
CA ALA A 347 -1.15 7.64 -12.24
C ALA A 347 -2.29 8.14 -11.34
N GLY A 348 -1.94 8.72 -10.19
CA GLY A 348 -2.86 9.35 -9.25
C GLY A 348 -3.59 10.56 -9.80
N ASP A 349 -2.87 11.47 -10.45
CA ASP A 349 -3.46 12.63 -11.14
C ASP A 349 -4.41 12.19 -12.27
N PHE A 350 -4.00 11.20 -13.07
CA PHE A 350 -4.84 10.62 -14.13
C PHE A 350 -6.18 10.12 -13.58
N ILE A 351 -6.15 9.28 -12.54
CA ILE A 351 -7.38 8.69 -11.99
C ILE A 351 -8.23 9.71 -11.23
N CYS A 352 -7.60 10.65 -10.51
CA CYS A 352 -8.29 11.73 -9.80
C CYS A 352 -9.11 12.62 -10.76
N LYS A 353 -8.57 12.92 -11.95
CA LYS A 353 -9.29 13.62 -13.02
C LYS A 353 -10.52 12.83 -13.48
N ALA A 354 -10.38 11.52 -13.65
CA ALA A 354 -11.49 10.66 -14.08
C ALA A 354 -12.60 10.51 -13.03
N VAL A 355 -12.27 10.45 -11.75
CA VAL A 355 -13.27 10.43 -10.66
C VAL A 355 -13.76 11.83 -10.25
N ASN A 356 -13.22 12.88 -10.88
CA ASN A 356 -13.50 14.29 -10.59
C ASN A 356 -13.30 14.65 -9.11
N LYS A 357 -12.14 14.31 -8.56
CA LYS A 357 -11.73 14.63 -7.19
C LYS A 357 -10.32 15.20 -7.15
N THR A 358 -10.03 15.93 -6.08
CA THR A 358 -8.65 16.26 -5.70
C THR A 358 -8.03 15.04 -5.00
N THR A 359 -6.74 14.79 -5.24
CA THR A 359 -5.99 13.73 -4.56
C THR A 359 -6.02 13.90 -3.04
N ASN A 360 -6.14 12.79 -2.29
CA ASN A 360 -6.00 12.79 -0.83
C ASN A 360 -4.53 12.65 -0.39
N SER A 361 -3.59 12.35 -1.30
CA SER A 361 -2.16 12.34 -0.98
C SER A 361 -1.68 13.74 -0.63
N LYS A 362 -1.10 13.88 0.56
CA LYS A 362 -0.47 15.13 0.99
C LYS A 362 0.80 15.42 0.21
N VAL A 363 1.56 14.38 -0.16
CA VAL A 363 2.76 14.51 -1.00
C VAL A 363 2.39 15.05 -2.38
N ALA A 364 1.35 14.50 -3.02
CA ALA A 364 0.90 14.96 -4.33
C ALA A 364 0.38 16.40 -4.28
N GLN A 365 -0.41 16.76 -3.25
CA GLN A 365 -0.88 18.13 -3.04
C GLN A 365 0.27 19.13 -2.88
N ALA A 366 1.31 18.78 -2.11
CA ALA A 366 2.48 19.64 -1.91
C ALA A 366 3.34 19.74 -3.18
N SER A 367 3.39 18.68 -3.99
CA SER A 367 4.28 18.62 -5.15
C SER A 367 3.70 19.25 -6.41
N PHE A 368 2.39 19.14 -6.66
CA PHE A 368 1.75 19.73 -7.85
C PHE A 368 1.44 21.23 -7.71
N ASN A 369 1.41 21.76 -6.48
CA ASN A 369 1.17 23.19 -6.21
C ASN A 369 2.47 23.99 -6.00
N ALA A 370 3.63 23.37 -6.20
CA ALA A 370 4.96 23.96 -5.99
C ALA A 370 5.75 24.02 -7.30
#